data_AF-A0A3N5GDA8-F1
#
_entry.id   AF-A0A3N5GDA8-F1
#
_cell.length_a   1.000
_cell.length_b   1.000
_cell.length_c   1.000
_cell.angle_alpha   90.00
_cell.angle_beta   90.00
_cell.angle_gamma   90.00
#
_symmetry.space_group_name_H-M   'P 1'
#
loop_
_entity.id
_entity.type
_entity.pdbx_description
1 polymer ?
#
loop_
_entity_poly.entity_id
_entity_poly.type
_entity_poly.pdbx_seq_one_letter_code
_entity_poly.pdbx_strand_id
1 'polypeptide(L)' 'MQVTNTNLERREIPSFSESREARIAEAAYWRAERRGFTPGRELDDWLEAEREVDSGEKRRAT' A
#
# COMPACT_ATOMS: atom_id res chain seq x y z
N MET A 1 25.00 35.39 9.27
CA MET A 1 23.87 34.45 9.15
C MET A 1 23.58 34.22 7.69
N GLN A 2 23.80 33.01 7.19
CA GLN A 2 23.26 32.59 5.89
C GLN A 2 22.68 31.21 6.12
N VAL A 3 21.38 31.17 6.38
CA VAL A 3 20.58 29.96 6.32
C VAL A 3 20.43 29.63 4.84
N THR A 4 21.41 28.93 4.27
CA THR A 4 21.21 28.34 2.95
C THR A 4 20.27 27.18 3.14
N ASN A 5 18.98 27.44 2.89
CA ASN A 5 17.92 26.44 2.84
C ASN A 5 18.46 25.15 2.23
N THR A 6 18.61 24.13 3.08
CA THR A 6 18.90 22.76 2.68
C THR A 6 18.02 22.46 1.48
N ASN A 7 18.68 22.21 0.36
CA ASN A 7 18.09 21.63 -0.84
C ASN A 7 17.50 20.29 -0.41
N LEU A 8 16.27 20.33 0.12
CA LEU A 8 15.42 19.18 0.25
C LEU A 8 15.10 18.84 -1.18
N GLU A 9 16.02 18.08 -1.78
CA GLU A 9 15.81 17.39 -3.02
C GLU A 9 14.38 16.86 -2.95
N ARG A 10 13.62 17.08 -4.03
CA ARG A 10 12.39 16.34 -4.27
C ARG A 10 12.74 14.86 -4.10
N ARG A 11 12.64 14.34 -2.88
CA ARG A 11 12.22 12.97 -2.65
C ARG A 11 10.85 12.98 -3.25
N GLU A 12 10.79 12.68 -4.54
CA GLU A 12 9.58 12.26 -5.21
C GLU A 12 8.99 11.25 -4.25
N ILE A 13 7.98 11.68 -3.50
CA ILE A 13 7.26 10.78 -2.61
C ILE A 13 6.73 9.76 -3.60
N PRO A 14 7.22 8.50 -3.58
CA PRO A 14 6.79 7.52 -4.54
C PRO A 14 5.28 7.56 -4.46
N SER A 15 4.62 7.81 -5.59
CA SER A 15 3.16 7.94 -5.63
C SER A 15 2.61 6.78 -4.82
N PHE A 16 2.06 7.07 -3.64
CA PHE A 16 1.79 6.01 -2.66
C PHE A 16 0.88 4.96 -3.30
N SER A 17 0.08 5.33 -4.30
CA SER A 17 -0.75 4.44 -5.10
C SER A 17 -0.01 3.40 -5.98
N GLU A 18 1.26 3.57 -6.33
CA GLU A 18 1.97 2.64 -7.23
C GLU A 18 2.69 1.49 -6.51
N SER A 19 3.08 1.70 -5.25
CA SER A 19 3.79 0.69 -4.47
C SER A 19 2.93 -0.56 -4.26
N ARG A 20 3.56 -1.73 -4.29
CA ARG A 20 2.90 -3.02 -4.01
C ARG A 20 2.21 -2.99 -2.65
N GLU A 21 2.89 -2.44 -1.63
CA GLU A 21 2.42 -2.37 -0.25
C GLU A 21 1.13 -1.53 -0.12
N ALA A 22 1.01 -0.45 -0.90
CA ALA A 22 -0.17 0.39 -0.84
C ALA A 22 -1.38 -0.25 -1.51
N ARG A 23 -1.17 -0.97 -2.62
CA ARG A 23 -2.22 -1.79 -3.23
C ARG A 23 -2.71 -2.88 -2.28
N ILE A 24 -1.79 -3.50 -1.52
CA ILE A 24 -2.13 -4.46 -0.47
C ILE A 24 -2.93 -3.78 0.65
N ALA A 25 -2.46 -2.64 1.15
CA ALA A 25 -3.11 -1.90 2.22
C ALA A 25 -4.53 -1.43 1.83
N GLU A 26 -4.69 -0.91 0.61
CA GLU A 26 -6.00 -0.51 0.08
C GLU A 26 -6.95 -1.71 -0.02
N ALA A 27 -6.50 -2.82 -0.61
CA ALA A 27 -7.33 -4.02 -0.73
C ALA A 27 -7.69 -4.63 0.63
N ALA A 28 -6.77 -4.60 1.60
CA ALA A 28 -7.04 -5.03 2.98
C ALA A 28 -8.05 -4.10 3.67
N TYR A 29 -7.93 -2.79 3.48
CA TYR A 29 -8.88 -1.79 3.99
C TYR A 29 -10.30 -2.07 3.50
N TRP A 30 -10.48 -2.27 2.19
CA TRP A 30 -11.81 -2.56 1.63
C TRP A 30 -12.38 -3.90 2.13
N ARG A 31 -11.55 -4.91 2.39
CA ARG A 31 -12.00 -6.17 3.03
C ARG A 31 -12.46 -5.94 4.46
N ALA A 32 -11.69 -5.20 5.24
CA ALA A 32 -12.07 -4.84 6.61
C ALA A 32 -13.37 -4.04 6.63
N GLU A 33 -13.51 -3.05 5.74
CA GLU A 33 -14.71 -2.22 5.62
C GLU A 33 -15.96 -3.05 5.32
N ARG A 34 -15.89 -4.00 4.38
CA ARG A 34 -17.01 -4.89 4.01
C ARG A 34 -17.56 -5.72 5.18
N ARG A 35 -16.73 -5.99 6.20
CA ARG A 35 -17.15 -6.68 7.43
C ARG A 35 -17.32 -5.75 8.64
N GLY A 36 -17.36 -4.43 8.42
CA GLY A 36 -17.50 -3.44 9.47
C GLY A 36 -16.30 -3.38 10.43
N PHE A 37 -15.09 -3.60 9.93
CA PHE A 37 -13.84 -3.54 10.69
C PHE A 37 -13.83 -4.44 11.94
N THR A 38 -14.38 -5.65 11.83
CA THR A 38 -14.38 -6.62 12.95
C THR A 38 -12.93 -6.87 13.43
N PRO A 39 -12.64 -6.71 14.74
CA PRO A 39 -11.29 -6.92 15.29
C PRO A 39 -10.80 -8.38 15.17
N GLY A 40 -9.48 -8.55 15.13
CA GLY A 40 -8.83 -9.87 15.11
C GLY A 40 -8.79 -10.53 13.73
N ARG A 41 -9.10 -9.77 12.67
CA ARG A 41 -9.11 -10.21 11.26
C ARG A 41 -8.19 -9.36 10.38
N GLU A 42 -7.44 -8.44 10.97
CA GLU A 42 -6.56 -7.49 10.28
C GLU A 42 -5.44 -8.22 9.54
N LEU A 43 -4.83 -9.23 10.18
CA LEU A 43 -3.77 -10.02 9.58
C LEU A 43 -4.29 -10.87 8.40
N ASP A 44 -5.46 -11.48 8.57
CA ASP A 44 -6.08 -12.28 7.51
C ASP A 44 -6.36 -11.45 6.26
N ASP A 45 -6.89 -10.23 6.43
CA ASP A 45 -7.13 -9.32 5.32
C ASP A 45 -5.86 -8.94 4.59
N TRP A 46 -4.81 -8.68 5.36
CA TRP A 46 -3.54 -8.28 4.79
C TRP A 46 -2.94 -9.43 3.97
N LEU A 47 -2.97 -10.66 4.50
CA LEU A 47 -2.49 -11.86 3.80
C LEU A 47 -3.33 -12.17 2.55
N GLU A 48 -4.64 -12.00 2.61
CA GLU A 48 -5.52 -12.20 1.47
C GLU A 48 -5.31 -11.13 0.39
N ALA A 49 -5.17 -9.87 0.81
CA ALA A 49 -4.82 -8.77 -0.08
C ALA A 49 -3.46 -8.96 -0.74
N GLU A 50 -2.45 -9.41 0.00
CA GLU A 50 -1.12 -9.72 -0.53
C GLU A 50 -1.19 -10.78 -1.65
N ARG A 51 -1.90 -11.89 -1.40
CA ARG A 51 -2.12 -12.93 -2.42
C ARG A 51 -2.81 -12.40 -3.67
N GLU A 52 -3.81 -11.53 -3.51
CA GLU A 52 -4.53 -10.95 -4.65
C GLU A 52 -3.60 -10.10 -5.51
N VAL A 53 -2.84 -9.19 -4.88
CA VAL A 53 -1.90 -8.30 -5.57
C VAL A 53 -0.80 -9.10 -6.29
N ASP A 54 -0.21 -10.07 -5.60
CA ASP A 54 0.83 -10.94 -6.19
C ASP A 54 0.31 -11.76 -7.37
N SER A 55 -0.95 -12.23 -7.28
CA SER A 55 -1.58 -12.93 -8.39
C SER A 55 -1.80 -12.00 -9.60
N GLY A 56 -2.16 -10.74 -9.35
CA GLY A 56 -2.37 -9.72 -10.38
C GLY A 56 -1.08 -9.37 -11.09
N GLU A 57 0.02 -9.24 -10.36
CA GLU A 57 1.35 -8.98 -10.94
C GLU A 57 1.83 -10.14 -11.81
N LYS A 58 1.67 -11.39 -11.34
CA LYS A 58 2.02 -12.58 -12.13
C LYS A 58 1.28 -12.64 -13.47
N ARG A 59 0.02 -12.21 -13.51
CA ARG A 59 -0.78 -12.15 -14.76
C ARG A 59 -0.39 -11.02 -15.71
N ARG A 60 0.29 -9.97 -15.22
CA ARG A 60 0.78 -8.86 -16.07
C ARG A 60 2.18 -9.10 -16.63
N ALA A 61 2.92 -10.04 -16.05
CA ALA A 61 4.27 -10.40 -16.47
C ALA A 61 4.33 -11.58 -17.45
N THR A 62 3.18 -12.10 -17.89
CA THR A 62 3.03 -13.19 -18.86
C THR A 62 2.31 -12.65 -20.10
#